data_AF-A0A438EGK3-F1
#
_entry.id   AF-A0A438EGK3-F1
#
_cell.length_a   1.000
_cell.length_b   1.000
_cell.length_c   1.000
_cell.angle_alpha   90.00
_cell.angle_beta   90.00
_cell.angle_gamma   90.00
#
_symmetry.space_group_name_H-M   'P 1'
#
loop_
_entity.id
_entity.type
_entity.pdbx_description
1 polymer ?
#
loop_
_entity_poly.entity_id
_entity_poly.type
_entity_poly.pdbx_seq_one_letter_code
_entity_poly.pdbx_strand_id
1 'polypeptide(L)'
;MLFFMLAPRGLEYLEIILFLDKMIRIQSVVVERKVFQVKSEDYNGGTWISITERSRGFVVSLGFGEEETGWLVEQLEKAVELEDSRGFIQKMRGKTRTHMMEICFNSRGSYMKIT
;
A
#
# COMPACT_ATOMS: atom_id res chain seq x y z
N MET A 1 6.98 10.52 -1.23
CA MET A 1 5.58 10.40 -0.78
C MET A 1 4.89 9.46 -1.77
N LEU A 2 4.53 8.25 -1.32
CA LEU A 2 3.87 7.25 -2.16
C LEU A 2 2.36 7.51 -2.10
N PHE A 3 1.69 7.65 -3.25
CA PHE A 3 0.26 7.92 -3.32
C PHE A 3 -0.44 6.64 -3.74
N PHE A 4 -0.71 5.75 -2.78
CA PHE A 4 -1.62 4.66 -3.07
C PHE A 4 -2.97 5.22 -3.54
N MET A 5 -3.47 4.56 -4.58
CA MET A 5 -4.81 4.55 -5.15
C MET A 5 -5.72 5.77 -5.17
N LEU A 6 -6.22 6.01 -6.37
CA LEU A 6 -7.42 6.74 -6.70
C LEU A 6 -8.70 6.02 -6.20
N ALA A 7 -9.87 6.58 -6.55
CA ALA A 7 -11.18 6.42 -5.91
C ALA A 7 -11.82 5.01 -6.05
N PRO A 8 -12.68 4.59 -5.11
CA PRO A 8 -12.77 3.20 -4.65
C PRO A 8 -13.92 2.39 -5.27
N ARG A 9 -13.66 1.10 -5.47
CA ARG A 9 -14.63 0.01 -5.28
C ARG A 9 -13.88 -1.10 -4.54
N GLY A 10 -14.37 -1.58 -3.40
CA GLY A 10 -13.66 -2.51 -2.49
C GLY A 10 -13.00 -3.73 -3.13
N LEU A 11 -13.38 -4.10 -4.35
CA LEU A 11 -12.72 -5.12 -5.16
C LEU A 11 -11.23 -4.86 -5.42
N GLU A 12 -10.79 -3.61 -5.60
CA GLU A 12 -9.39 -3.31 -5.95
C GLU A 12 -8.45 -3.34 -4.73
N TYR A 13 -8.95 -2.99 -3.54
CA TYR A 13 -8.21 -3.20 -2.28
C TYR A 13 -8.06 -4.69 -1.97
N LEU A 14 -9.13 -5.46 -2.16
CA LEU A 14 -9.10 -6.90 -2.01
C LEU A 14 -8.08 -7.52 -2.97
N GLU A 15 -7.96 -7.02 -4.21
CA GLU A 15 -6.95 -7.52 -5.14
C GLU A 15 -5.53 -7.27 -4.61
N ILE A 16 -5.22 -6.08 -4.08
CA ILE A 16 -3.91 -5.77 -3.50
C ILE A 16 -3.64 -6.58 -2.22
N ILE A 17 -4.64 -6.75 -1.35
CA ILE A 17 -4.52 -7.60 -0.17
C ILE A 17 -4.24 -9.05 -0.59
N LEU A 18 -4.96 -9.57 -1.58
CA LEU A 18 -4.72 -10.90 -2.14
C LEU A 18 -3.33 -11.02 -2.80
N PHE A 19 -2.82 -9.94 -3.40
CA PHE A 19 -1.45 -9.89 -3.93
C PHE A 19 -0.41 -9.97 -2.81
N LEU A 20 -0.65 -9.29 -1.69
CA LEU A 20 0.21 -9.31 -0.51
C LEU A 20 0.12 -10.65 0.22
N ASP A 21 -1.05 -11.27 0.32
CA ASP A 21 -1.24 -12.56 1.01
C ASP A 21 -0.59 -13.72 0.23
N LYS A 22 -0.63 -13.68 -1.11
CA LYS A 22 -0.05 -14.73 -1.96
C LYS A 22 1.47 -14.69 -2.10
N MET A 23 2.16 -13.61 -1.66
CA MET A 23 3.62 -13.34 -1.77
C MET A 23 4.41 -14.25 -2.75
N ILE A 24 4.20 -14.08 -4.06
CA ILE A 24 5.06 -14.65 -5.12
C ILE A 24 6.07 -13.59 -5.59
N ARG A 25 7.31 -14.00 -5.88
CA ARG A 25 8.51 -13.22 -6.27
C ARG A 25 8.28 -11.78 -6.76
N ILE A 26 7.42 -11.57 -7.75
CA ILE A 26 7.03 -10.23 -8.25
C ILE A 26 5.60 -10.29 -8.77
N GLN A 27 4.75 -9.37 -8.33
CA GLN A 27 3.39 -9.19 -8.86
C GLN A 27 3.12 -7.73 -9.22
N SER A 28 2.23 -7.47 -10.18
CA SER A 28 1.87 -6.12 -10.60
C SER A 28 0.40 -5.99 -10.91
N VAL A 29 -0.20 -4.89 -10.47
CA VAL A 29 -1.60 -4.52 -10.73
C VAL A 29 -1.65 -3.14 -11.37
N VAL A 30 -2.61 -2.94 -12.28
CA VAL A 30 -2.85 -1.65 -12.93
C VAL A 30 -4.12 -1.05 -12.36
N VAL A 31 -4.00 0.08 -11.68
CA VAL A 31 -5.14 0.81 -11.09
C VAL A 31 -5.14 2.23 -11.62
N GLU A 32 -6.24 2.65 -12.24
CA GLU A 32 -6.45 3.99 -12.79
C GLU A 32 -5.22 4.59 -13.53
N ARG A 33 -4.64 3.79 -14.44
CA ARG A 33 -3.46 4.15 -15.28
C ARG A 33 -2.13 4.28 -14.51
N LYS A 34 -2.09 3.84 -13.26
CA LYS A 34 -0.86 3.62 -12.49
C LYS A 34 -0.55 2.13 -12.45
N VAL A 35 0.72 1.78 -12.43
CA VAL A 35 1.19 0.40 -12.23
C VAL A 35 1.75 0.30 -10.82
N PHE A 36 1.19 -0.59 -10.03
CA PHE A 36 1.73 -0.94 -8.72
C PHE A 36 2.44 -2.28 -8.83
N GLN A 37 3.69 -2.33 -8.38
CA GLN A 37 4.49 -3.54 -8.38
C GLN A 37 4.85 -3.89 -6.94
N VAL A 38 4.54 -5.11 -6.51
CA VAL A 38 4.96 -5.68 -5.24
C VAL A 38 6.08 -6.67 -5.53
N LYS A 39 7.20 -6.54 -4.82
CA LYS A 39 8.31 -7.49 -4.86
C LYS A 39 8.59 -8.00 -3.46
N SER A 40 8.67 -9.31 -3.30
CA SER A 40 9.21 -9.92 -2.08
C SER A 40 10.74 -9.96 -2.19
N GLU A 41 11.44 -9.53 -1.16
CA GLU A 41 12.89 -9.66 -1.05
C GLU A 41 13.22 -10.81 -0.09
N ASP A 42 14.31 -11.54 -0.38
CA ASP A 42 14.76 -12.60 0.52
C ASP A 42 15.25 -11.99 1.85
N TYR A 43 15.01 -12.66 2.99
CA TYR A 43 15.28 -12.23 4.37
C TYR A 43 16.66 -11.57 4.64
N ASN A 44 17.64 -11.75 3.74
CA ASN A 44 19.00 -11.25 3.88
C ASN A 44 19.15 -9.72 3.71
N GLY A 45 18.11 -8.99 3.31
CA GLY A 45 18.18 -7.56 2.96
C GLY A 45 17.56 -6.55 3.94
N GLY A 46 16.88 -7.02 5.00
CA GLY A 46 16.18 -6.15 5.96
C GLY A 46 14.85 -5.53 5.45
N THR A 47 14.58 -5.60 4.15
CA THR A 47 13.28 -5.33 3.54
C THR A 47 12.65 -6.67 3.17
N TRP A 48 11.38 -6.87 3.53
CA TRP A 48 10.60 -8.09 3.27
C TRP A 48 9.79 -7.94 1.98
N ILE A 49 9.13 -6.80 1.81
CA ILE A 49 8.49 -6.41 0.55
C ILE A 49 8.86 -4.99 0.16
N SER A 50 8.89 -4.73 -1.13
CA SER A 50 8.85 -3.37 -1.68
C SER A 50 7.64 -3.18 -2.57
N ILE A 51 7.00 -2.01 -2.43
CA ILE A 51 5.89 -1.60 -3.28
C ILE A 51 6.29 -0.37 -4.06
N THR A 52 6.27 -0.50 -5.38
CA THR A 52 6.61 0.57 -6.32
C THR A 52 5.36 1.03 -7.08
N GLU A 53 5.03 2.32 -6.98
CA GLU A 53 4.06 2.98 -7.84
C GLU A 53 4.78 3.59 -9.05
N ARG A 54 4.29 3.29 -10.25
CA ARG A 54 4.69 3.94 -11.50
C ARG A 54 3.49 4.67 -12.09
N SER A 55 3.61 5.98 -12.25
CA SER A 55 2.63 6.83 -12.92
C SER A 55 3.31 7.68 -13.99
N ARG A 56 2.56 8.53 -14.71
CA ARG A 56 3.07 9.34 -15.83
C ARG A 56 4.15 10.33 -15.36
N GLY A 57 5.41 9.91 -15.44
CA GLY A 57 6.59 10.71 -15.08
C GLY A 57 7.08 10.55 -13.63
N PHE A 58 6.44 9.70 -12.82
CA PHE A 58 6.83 9.50 -11.42
C PHE A 58 6.98 8.01 -11.10
N VAL A 59 8.06 7.70 -10.38
CA VAL A 59 8.29 6.39 -9.78
C VAL A 59 8.60 6.60 -8.32
N VAL A 60 7.81 5.98 -7.44
CA VAL A 60 8.04 6.04 -5.99
C VAL A 60 7.99 4.62 -5.45
N SER A 61 8.87 4.30 -4.50
CA SER A 61 8.92 2.99 -3.88
C SER A 61 9.00 3.10 -2.35
N LEU A 62 8.28 2.24 -1.64
CA LEU A 62 8.42 2.04 -0.20
C LEU A 62 8.83 0.59 0.07
N GLY A 63 9.72 0.39 1.03
CA GLY A 63 10.12 -0.91 1.54
C GLY A 63 9.57 -1.11 2.94
N PHE A 64 9.16 -2.33 3.24
CA PHE A 64 8.62 -2.77 4.52
C PHE A 64 9.37 -4.04 4.94
N GLY A 65 9.83 -4.09 6.19
CA GLY A 65 10.27 -5.31 6.85
C GLY A 65 9.10 -6.25 7.17
N GLU A 66 9.40 -7.40 7.76
CA GLU A 66 8.41 -8.45 8.04
C GLU A 66 7.28 -7.95 8.97
N GLU A 67 7.63 -7.36 10.12
CA GLU A 67 6.66 -6.78 11.06
C GLU A 67 5.86 -5.61 10.42
N GLU A 68 6.54 -4.78 9.63
CA GLU A 68 5.92 -3.66 8.90
C GLU A 68 4.93 -4.15 7.84
N THR A 69 5.19 -5.32 7.24
CA THR A 69 4.34 -5.95 6.23
C THR A 69 3.06 -6.51 6.85
N GLY A 70 3.16 -7.17 8.01
CA GLY A 70 1.97 -7.65 8.73
C GLY A 70 1.04 -6.49 9.12
N TRP A 71 1.62 -5.40 9.63
CA TRP A 71 0.86 -4.18 9.93
C TRP A 71 0.19 -3.60 8.67
N LEU A 72 0.91 -3.55 7.54
CA LEU A 72 0.38 -3.03 6.28
C LEU A 72 -0.87 -3.78 5.83
N VAL A 73 -0.84 -5.13 5.85
CA VAL A 73 -1.98 -5.96 5.46
C VAL A 73 -3.18 -5.71 6.38
N GLU A 74 -2.96 -5.70 7.70
CA GLU A 74 -4.01 -5.45 8.69
C GLU A 74 -4.68 -4.08 8.48
N GLN A 75 -3.89 -3.04 8.18
CA GLN A 75 -4.46 -1.71 7.96
C GLN A 75 -5.17 -1.59 6.62
N LEU A 76 -4.72 -2.30 5.57
CA LEU A 76 -5.43 -2.37 4.30
C LEU A 76 -6.80 -3.03 4.48
N GLU A 77 -6.87 -4.15 5.18
CA GLU A 77 -8.14 -4.84 5.48
C GLU A 77 -9.11 -3.93 6.22
N LYS A 78 -8.65 -3.27 7.29
CA LYS A 78 -9.45 -2.28 8.03
C LYS A 78 -9.92 -1.12 7.16
N ALA A 79 -9.08 -0.66 6.24
CA ALA A 79 -9.46 0.42 5.34
C ALA A 79 -10.55 0.00 4.33
N VAL A 80 -10.58 -1.27 3.92
CA VAL A 80 -11.70 -1.83 3.11
C VAL A 80 -13.00 -1.82 3.89
N GLU A 81 -12.97 -2.24 5.15
CA GLU A 81 -14.17 -2.22 6.00
C GLU A 81 -14.70 -0.79 6.24
N LEU A 82 -13.81 0.20 6.17
CA LEU A 82 -14.05 1.58 6.53
C LEU A 82 -14.16 2.53 5.31
N GLU A 83 -14.51 2.02 4.12
CA GLU A 83 -14.44 2.68 2.80
C GLU A 83 -15.02 4.12 2.71
N ASP A 84 -15.79 4.59 3.70
CA ASP A 84 -16.40 5.93 3.76
C ASP A 84 -16.09 6.72 5.04
N SER A 85 -15.18 6.24 5.90
CA SER A 85 -14.86 6.92 7.16
C SER A 85 -13.87 8.06 6.97
N ARG A 86 -14.31 9.29 7.27
CA ARG A 86 -13.41 10.44 7.40
C ARG A 86 -12.59 10.25 8.69
N GLY A 87 -11.26 10.19 8.56
CA GLY A 87 -10.36 10.17 9.73
C GLY A 87 -9.60 8.87 9.98
N PHE A 88 -9.59 7.92 9.03
CA PHE A 88 -8.66 6.79 9.11
C PHE A 88 -7.21 7.28 8.99
N ILE A 89 -6.49 7.26 10.11
CA ILE A 89 -5.07 7.57 10.21
C ILE A 89 -4.45 6.51 11.12
N GLN A 90 -3.51 5.75 10.58
CA GLN A 90 -2.80 4.70 11.30
C GLN A 90 -1.31 4.94 11.18
N LYS A 91 -0.61 4.73 12.29
CA LYS A 91 0.83 4.97 12.36
C LYS A 91 1.49 3.78 13.03
N MET A 92 2.58 3.32 12.42
CA MET A 92 3.46 2.37 13.05
C MET A 92 4.89 2.90 13.11
N ARG A 93 5.59 2.52 14.16
CA ARG A 93 7.03 2.72 14.25
C ARG A 93 7.68 1.37 14.05
N GLY A 94 8.34 1.20 12.92
CA GLY A 94 9.16 0.03 12.65
C GLY A 94 10.58 0.21 13.18
N LYS A 95 11.45 -0.74 12.84
CA LYS A 95 12.83 -0.79 13.37
C LYS A 95 13.68 0.38 12.91
N THR A 96 13.54 0.76 11.64
CA THR A 96 14.35 1.82 11.02
C THR A 96 13.52 3.02 10.56
N ARG A 97 12.21 2.86 10.41
CA ARG A 97 11.31 3.85 9.81
C ARG A 97 10.00 3.94 10.57
N THR A 98 9.30 5.05 10.37
CA THR A 98 7.93 5.22 10.83
C THR A 98 7.05 5.30 9.60
N HIS A 99 6.03 4.46 9.55
CA HIS A 99 5.06 4.46 8.47
C HIS A 99 3.74 5.04 8.96
N MET A 100 3.10 5.82 8.10
CA MET A 100 1.76 6.36 8.34
C MET A 100 0.87 6.05 7.15
N MET A 101 -0.33 5.55 7.41
CA MET A 101 -1.37 5.27 6.43
C MET A 101 -2.58 6.15 6.72
N GLU A 102 -3.07 6.87 5.72
CA GLU A 102 -4.18 7.81 5.85
C GLU A 102 -5.17 7.66 4.70
N ILE A 103 -6.47 7.66 4.97
CA ILE A 103 -7.48 7.89 3.92
C ILE A 103 -7.66 9.40 3.75
N CYS A 104 -7.25 9.89 2.59
CA CYS A 104 -7.33 11.28 2.16
C CYS A 104 -8.47 11.49 1.15
N PHE A 105 -8.83 12.74 0.89
CA PHE A 105 -9.89 13.09 -0.07
C PHE A 105 -9.42 14.23 -0.98
N ASN A 106 -9.72 14.14 -2.27
CA ASN A 106 -9.52 15.22 -3.24
C ASN A 106 -10.74 15.35 -4.17
N SER A 107 -10.67 16.25 -5.16
CA SER A 107 -11.77 16.49 -6.11
C SER A 107 -12.13 15.29 -7.00
N ARG A 108 -11.33 14.23 -7.00
CA ARG A 108 -11.55 12.98 -7.73
C ARG A 108 -12.06 11.84 -6.85
N GLY A 109 -12.17 12.04 -5.53
CA GLY A 109 -12.61 11.03 -4.57
C GLY A 109 -11.62 10.81 -3.42
N SER A 110 -11.80 9.72 -2.68
CA SER A 110 -10.90 9.28 -1.62
C SER A 110 -9.65 8.60 -2.20
N TYR A 111 -8.53 8.68 -1.48
CA TYR A 111 -7.28 8.00 -1.81
C TYR A 111 -6.51 7.61 -0.56
N MET A 112 -5.76 6.51 -0.61
CA MET A 112 -4.94 6.07 0.52
C MET A 112 -3.52 6.58 0.39
N LYS A 113 -3.00 7.25 1.41
CA LYS A 113 -1.62 7.75 1.42
C LYS A 113 -0.78 6.93 2.38
N ILE A 114 0.41 6.50 1.94
CA ILE A 114 1.40 5.87 2.83
C ILE A 114 2.72 6.66 2.76
N THR A 115 3.25 7.02 3.92
CA THR A 115 4.52 7.77 4.07
C THR A 115 5.45 7.12 5.07
#